data_AF-A0A0M8VAQ4-F1
#
_entry.id   AF-A0A0M8VAQ4-F1
#
_cell.length_a   1.000
_cell.length_b   1.000
_cell.length_c   1.000
_cell.angle_alpha   90.00
_cell.angle_beta   90.00
_cell.angle_gamma   90.00
#
_symmetry.space_group_name_H-M   'P 1'
#
loop_
_entity.id
_entity.type
_entity.pdbx_description
1 polymer ?
#
loop_
_entity_poly.entity_id
_entity_poly.type
_entity_poly.pdbx_seq_one_letter_code
_entity_poly.pdbx_strand_id
1 'polypeptide(L)' 'SFLLGLSVLPFLYNVWKTAKYGKKVEVDDPWGFGRSLEWATSCPPPRHNFLTLPRIRSESPAFDLHHPAQQQELTHR' A
#
# COMPACT_ATOMS: atom_id res chain seq x y z
N SER A 1 16.66 -25.31 15.20
CA SER A 1 15.18 -25.23 15.18
C SER A 1 14.61 -24.33 16.28
N PHE A 2 15.00 -24.48 17.55
CA PHE A 2 14.43 -23.68 18.65
C PHE A 2 14.62 -22.16 18.54
N LEU A 3 15.78 -21.68 18.07
CA LEU A 3 16.02 -20.25 17.83
C LEU A 3 15.08 -19.65 16.76
N LEU A 4 14.81 -20.42 15.71
CA LEU A 4 13.87 -20.03 14.67
C LEU A 4 12.43 -19.98 15.22
N GLY A 5 12.05 -20.93 16.09
CA GLY A 5 10.76 -20.87 16.80
C GLY A 5 10.65 -19.64 17.71
N LEU A 6 11.69 -19.32 18.47
CA LEU A 6 11.75 -18.13 19.32
C LEU A 6 11.66 -16.82 18.53
N SER A 7 12.21 -16.76 17.31
CA SER A 7 12.11 -15.57 16.45
C SER A 7 10.68 -15.23 15.98
N VAL A 8 9.74 -16.18 16.06
CA VAL A 8 8.33 -15.93 15.70
C VAL A 8 7.58 -15.18 16.81
N LEU A 9 8.00 -15.30 18.07
CA LEU A 9 7.36 -14.63 19.21
C LEU A 9 7.30 -13.09 19.08
N PRO A 10 8.42 -12.37 18.79
CA PRO A 10 8.36 -10.92 18.60
C PRO A 10 7.50 -10.52 17.39
N PHE A 11 7.48 -11.31 16.31
CA PHE A 11 6.63 -11.07 15.15
C PHE A 11 5.14 -11.14 15.53
N LEU A 12 4.72 -12.21 16.22
CA LEU A 12 3.34 -12.37 16.67
C LEU A 12 2.92 -11.28 17.65
N TYR A 13 3.80 -10.91 18.59
CA TYR A 13 3.55 -9.81 19.51
C TYR A 13 3.35 -8.48 18.77
N ASN A 14 4.17 -8.20 17.75
CA ASN A 14 4.07 -6.99 16.95
C ASN A 14 2.74 -6.94 16.18
N VAL A 15 2.33 -8.04 15.52
CA VAL A 15 1.05 -8.14 14.83
C VAL A 15 -0.13 -7.90 15.77
N TRP A 16 -0.14 -8.55 16.95
CA TRP A 16 -1.21 -8.37 17.93
C TRP A 16 -1.28 -6.93 18.46
N LYS A 17 -0.15 -6.34 18.81
CA LYS A 17 -0.08 -4.99 19.35
C LYS A 17 -0.52 -3.95 18.33
N THR A 18 -0.04 -4.06 17.08
CA THR A 18 -0.36 -3.12 16.00
C THR A 18 -1.81 -3.26 15.54
N ALA A 19 -2.37 -4.47 15.50
CA ALA A 19 -3.78 -4.67 15.18
C ALA A 19 -4.74 -4.05 16.21
N LYS A 20 -4.39 -4.09 17.52
CA LYS A 20 -5.27 -3.60 18.59
C LYS A 20 -5.05 -2.13 18.97
N TYR A 21 -3.80 -1.65 18.90
CA TYR A 21 -3.40 -0.32 19.40
C TYR A 21 -2.63 0.52 18.37
N GLY A 22 -2.43 0.01 17.16
CA GLY A 22 -1.70 0.73 16.12
C GLY A 22 -2.41 2.01 15.69
N LYS A 23 -1.63 2.99 15.22
CA LYS A 23 -2.18 4.21 14.61
C LYS A 23 -2.93 3.82 13.33
N LYS A 24 -4.17 4.30 13.19
CA LYS A 24 -4.93 4.11 11.96
C LYS A 24 -4.28 4.90 10.82
N VAL A 25 -4.21 4.27 9.66
CA VAL A 25 -3.79 4.89 8.42
C VAL A 25 -5.02 5.57 7.81
N GLU A 26 -4.92 6.84 7.44
CA GLU A 26 -5.99 7.62 6.81
C GLU A 26 -5.69 7.93 5.33
N VAL A 27 -4.60 7.36 4.81
CA VAL A 27 -4.13 7.54 3.43
C VAL A 27 -4.25 6.24 2.65
N ASP A 28 -4.47 6.35 1.33
CA ASP A 28 -4.57 5.19 0.43
C ASP A 28 -3.22 4.48 0.27
N ASP A 29 -2.11 5.23 0.30
CA ASP A 29 -0.74 4.69 0.27
C ASP A 29 0.08 5.18 1.48
N PRO A 30 0.22 4.38 2.55
CA PRO A 30 1.06 4.71 3.70
C PRO A 30 2.56 4.70 3.42
N TRP A 31 3.02 4.09 2.32
CA TRP A 31 4.44 3.97 1.97
C TRP A 31 4.85 4.98 0.90
N GLY A 32 3.89 5.55 0.18
CA GLY A 32 4.04 6.65 -0.76
C GLY A 32 4.52 6.27 -2.16
N PHE A 33 4.99 5.04 -2.38
CA PHE A 33 5.56 4.59 -3.66
C PHE A 33 4.90 3.30 -4.18
N GLY A 34 3.67 3.03 -3.77
CA GLY A 34 2.87 1.90 -4.23
C GLY A 34 2.60 1.97 -5.73
N ARG A 35 2.85 0.86 -6.45
CA ARG A 35 2.79 0.82 -7.92
C ARG A 35 1.48 0.23 -8.44
N SER A 36 1.08 -0.90 -7.87
CA SER A 36 -0.12 -1.67 -8.20
C SER A 36 -1.41 -0.95 -7.77
N LEU A 37 -2.54 -1.32 -8.36
CA LEU A 37 -3.85 -0.73 -8.08
C LEU A 37 -4.29 -0.81 -6.61
N GLU A 38 -3.75 -1.75 -5.83
CA GLU A 38 -4.02 -1.89 -4.39
C GLU A 38 -3.62 -0.65 -3.57
N TRP A 39 -2.72 0.20 -4.09
CA TRP A 39 -2.29 1.45 -3.46
C TRP A 39 -3.05 2.69 -3.96
N ALA A 40 -4.10 2.46 -4.78
CA ALA A 40 -5.04 3.48 -5.21
C ALA A 40 -6.42 3.33 -4.52
N THR A 41 -6.54 2.40 -3.57
CA THR A 41 -7.77 2.22 -2.78
C THR A 41 -7.53 2.57 -1.31
N SER A 42 -8.62 2.86 -0.60
CA SER A 42 -8.56 3.27 0.81
C SER A 42 -8.04 2.16 1.71
N CYS A 43 -7.42 2.55 2.83
CA CYS A 43 -7.01 1.65 3.91
C CYS A 43 -7.89 1.89 5.14
N PRO A 44 -8.89 1.04 5.45
CA PRO A 44 -9.19 -0.28 4.87
C PRO A 44 -9.97 -0.22 3.55
N PRO A 45 -9.83 -1.24 2.68
CA PRO A 45 -10.51 -1.26 1.38
C PRO A 45 -12.03 -1.42 1.55
N PRO A 46 -12.83 -0.79 0.68
CA PRO A 46 -14.28 -0.95 0.67
C PRO A 46 -14.65 -2.37 0.23
N ARG A 47 -15.86 -2.82 0.57
CA ARG A 47 -16.33 -4.19 0.28
C ARG A 47 -16.27 -4.58 -1.21
N HIS A 48 -16.33 -3.60 -2.10
CA HIS A 48 -16.26 -3.77 -3.56
C HIS A 48 -14.89 -3.36 -4.15
N ASN A 49 -13.85 -3.31 -3.32
CA ASN A 49 -12.45 -3.00 -3.63
C ASN A 49 -12.16 -1.57 -4.10
N PHE A 50 -12.93 -0.98 -5.02
CA PHE A 50 -12.62 0.33 -5.62
C PHE A 50 -13.84 1.25 -5.67
N LEU A 51 -13.74 2.43 -5.05
CA LEU A 51 -14.76 3.48 -5.22
C LEU A 51 -14.67 4.13 -6.60
N THR A 52 -13.44 4.37 -7.08
CA THR A 52 -13.15 4.96 -8.38
C THR A 52 -11.93 4.28 -8.97
N LEU A 53 -12.00 3.87 -10.23
CA LEU A 53 -10.87 3.25 -10.92
C LEU A 53 -9.95 4.33 -11.52
N PRO A 54 -8.66 4.37 -11.16
CA PRO A 54 -7.71 5.29 -11.80
C PRO A 54 -7.46 4.86 -13.25
N ARG A 55 -7.15 5.83 -14.10
CA ARG A 55 -6.88 5.57 -15.53
C ARG A 55 -5.54 4.84 -15.67
N ILE A 56 -5.58 3.62 -16.21
CA ILE A 56 -4.39 2.79 -16.44
C ILE A 56 -3.66 3.28 -17.70
N ARG A 57 -2.43 3.78 -17.52
CA ARG A 57 -1.56 4.26 -18.62
C ARG A 57 -0.20 3.58 -18.64
N SER A 58 0.17 2.90 -17.57
CA SER A 58 1.43 2.17 -17.40
C SER A 58 1.23 0.93 -16.53
N GLU A 59 2.32 0.18 -16.33
CA GLU A 59 2.43 -0.94 -15.37
C GLU A 59 2.34 -0.49 -13.90
N SER A 60 2.42 0.81 -13.61
CA SER A 60 2.44 1.39 -12.26
C SER A 60 1.34 2.43 -12.04
N PRO A 61 0.06 2.06 -12.21
CA PRO A 61 -1.06 3.01 -12.25
C PRO A 61 -1.30 3.79 -10.95
N ALA A 62 -1.02 3.21 -9.76
CA ALA A 62 -1.16 3.94 -8.50
C ALA A 62 -0.03 4.97 -8.32
N PHE A 63 1.18 4.62 -8.74
CA PHE A 63 2.33 5.52 -8.67
C PHE A 63 2.14 6.74 -9.58
N ASP A 64 1.69 6.52 -10.81
CA ASP A 64 1.41 7.58 -11.78
C ASP A 64 0.30 8.55 -11.33
N LEU A 65 -0.68 8.02 -10.59
CA LEU A 65 -1.74 8.82 -9.97
C LEU A 65 -1.17 9.78 -8.91
N HIS A 66 -0.26 9.28 -8.07
CA HIS A 66 0.36 10.05 -6.99
C HIS A 66 1.51 10.94 -7.46
N HIS A 67 2.15 10.63 -8.61
CA HIS A 67 3.32 11.33 -9.16
C HIS A 67 3.14 11.75 -10.64
N PRO A 68 2.22 12.68 -10.95
CA PRO A 68 1.90 13.05 -12.33
C PRO A 68 3.09 13.65 -13.11
N ALA A 69 4.04 14.30 -12.43
CA ALA A 69 5.22 14.91 -13.06
C ALA A 69 6.17 13.88 -13.70
N GLN A 70 6.33 12.71 -13.06
CA GLN A 70 7.22 11.65 -13.54
C GLN A 70 6.59 10.89 -14.72
N GLN A 71 5.27 10.72 -14.71
CA GLN A 71 4.54 10.15 -15.86
C GLN A 71 4.65 11.05 -17.10
N GLN A 72 4.61 12.38 -16.94
CA GLN A 72 4.75 13.32 -18.05
C GLN A 72 6.13 13.23 -18.70
N GLU A 73 7.21 13.13 -17.92
CA GLU A 73 8.56 12.98 -18.45
C GLU A 73 8.72 11.72 -19.30
N LEU A 74 8.17 10.58 -18.87
CA LEU A 74 8.19 9.33 -19.64
C LEU A 74 7.37 9.41 -20.93
N THR A 75 6.31 10.20 -20.95
CA THR A 75 5.47 10.39 -22.15
C THR A 75 6.15 11.31 -23.18
N HIS A 76 7.06 12.18 -22.74
CA HIS A 76 7.74 13.17 -23.58
C HIS A 76 9.13 12.74 -24.06
N ARG A 77 9.63 11.57 -23.65
CA ARG A 77 10.84 10.94 -24.20
C ARG A 77 10.50 9.97 -25.32
#